data_AF-A0A0Q9WM37-F1
#
_entry.id   AF-A0A0Q9WM37-F1
#
_cell.length_a   1.000
_cell.length_b   1.000
_cell.length_c   1.000
_cell.angle_alpha   90.00
_cell.angle_beta   90.00
_cell.angle_gamma   90.00
#
_symmetry.space_group_name_H-M   'P 1'
#
loop_
_entity.id
_entity.type
_entity.pdbx_description
1 polymer ?
#
loop_
_entity_poly.entity_id
_entity_poly.type
_entity_poly.pdbx_seq_one_letter_code
_entity_poly.pdbx_strand_id
1 'polypeptide(L)'
;MAWCLWDMLTHPRYGMGKRLGAADVDKWALYVIGQYCDQSVPDGFGGTEPRITCNAYLTTQRKAWDVLSDFCSAMRCMPVWNGQTLTFVQDRPSDKTWTYNRSNVVMPDDGAPFRYSFSALKDRHNAVEVNWIDPNNGWETATDLVEDTQAIARYGQLLETQTVDFSVGAEGLRHVPGDVIEICDDDYAGISTGGRVLAVNSQTRTLTLDREITLPSSGTALISLVDGSGNPVSVEVQSVTDGVKVKVSRVPDGVAEYSVWELKLPTLRQRLFRC
;
A
#
# COMPACT_ATOMS: atom_id res chain seq x y z
N MET A 1 12.21 -13.11 14.02
CA MET A 1 11.91 -11.82 14.71
C MET A 1 10.46 -11.73 15.19
N ALA A 2 9.44 -11.92 14.33
CA ALA A 2 8.02 -11.86 14.73
C ALA A 2 7.65 -12.75 15.93
N TRP A 3 8.29 -13.92 16.07
CA TRP A 3 8.08 -14.81 17.22
C TRP A 3 8.66 -14.28 18.54
N CYS A 4 9.73 -13.49 18.49
CA CYS A 4 10.25 -12.79 19.68
C CYS A 4 9.22 -11.77 20.18
N LEU A 5 8.54 -11.09 19.25
CA LEU A 5 7.46 -10.17 19.60
C LEU A 5 6.24 -10.91 20.16
N TRP A 6 5.83 -12.03 19.56
CA TRP A 6 4.77 -12.88 20.09
C TRP A 6 5.06 -13.35 21.52
N ASP A 7 6.29 -13.80 21.77
CA ASP A 7 6.73 -14.24 23.09
C ASP A 7 6.72 -13.08 24.10
N MET A 8 7.23 -11.91 23.73
CA MET A 8 7.14 -10.70 24.57
C MET A 8 5.69 -10.30 24.88
N LEU A 9 4.76 -10.47 23.94
CA LEU A 9 3.35 -10.12 24.16
C LEU A 9 2.63 -11.12 25.07
N THR A 10 2.89 -12.42 24.89
CA THR A 10 2.10 -13.49 25.53
C THR A 10 2.75 -14.07 26.78
N HIS A 11 4.05 -13.85 27.00
CA HIS A 11 4.75 -14.49 28.11
C HIS A 11 4.36 -13.86 29.46
N PRO A 12 3.95 -14.65 30.46
CA PRO A 12 3.36 -14.14 31.71
C PRO A 12 4.36 -13.56 32.72
N ARG A 13 5.67 -13.83 32.56
CA ARG A 13 6.70 -13.42 33.53
C ARG A 13 7.42 -12.13 33.17
N TYR A 14 7.88 -12.00 31.94
CA TYR A 14 8.65 -10.84 31.44
C TYR A 14 7.93 -10.07 30.35
N GLY A 15 6.80 -10.59 29.88
CA GLY A 15 6.03 -10.02 28.80
C GLY A 15 4.73 -9.38 29.26
N MET A 16 3.85 -9.13 28.30
CA MET A 16 2.53 -8.54 28.53
C MET A 16 1.44 -9.59 28.83
N GLY A 17 1.80 -10.87 29.01
CA GLY A 17 0.85 -12.00 29.11
C GLY A 17 -0.17 -11.93 30.26
N LYS A 18 0.05 -11.05 31.25
CA LYS A 18 -0.93 -10.78 32.33
C LYS A 18 -1.98 -9.72 31.96
N ARG A 19 -1.77 -8.98 30.87
CA ARG A 19 -2.60 -7.87 30.39
C ARG A 19 -3.16 -8.10 28.99
N LEU A 20 -2.44 -8.82 28.15
CA LEU A 20 -2.85 -9.25 26.82
C LEU A 20 -2.78 -10.77 26.76
N GLY A 21 -3.90 -11.41 26.48
CA GLY A 21 -3.96 -12.83 26.20
C GLY A 21 -3.54 -13.12 24.75
N ALA A 22 -3.22 -14.39 24.48
CA ALA A 22 -2.95 -14.85 23.11
C ALA A 22 -4.15 -14.66 22.16
N ALA A 23 -5.37 -14.55 22.70
CA ALA A 23 -6.58 -14.26 21.93
C ALA A 23 -6.72 -12.76 21.56
N ASP A 24 -6.05 -11.87 22.31
CA ASP A 24 -6.11 -10.42 22.07
C ASP A 24 -5.09 -9.97 21.02
N VAL A 25 -4.29 -10.89 20.48
CA VAL A 25 -3.21 -10.62 19.52
C VAL A 25 -3.44 -11.40 18.24
N ASP A 26 -3.40 -10.72 17.10
CA ASP A 26 -3.51 -11.34 15.79
C ASP A 26 -2.25 -12.12 15.44
N LYS A 27 -2.27 -13.42 15.79
CA LYS A 27 -1.18 -14.35 15.50
C LYS A 27 -0.94 -14.51 13.99
N TRP A 28 -1.98 -14.40 13.16
CA TRP A 28 -1.87 -14.65 11.73
C TRP A 28 -1.19 -13.48 11.02
N ALA A 29 -1.49 -12.24 11.41
CA ALA A 29 -0.73 -11.08 10.96
C ALA A 29 0.77 -11.22 11.31
N LEU A 30 1.10 -11.62 12.54
CA LEU A 30 2.49 -11.87 12.95
C LEU A 30 3.15 -13.02 12.18
N TYR A 31 2.40 -14.07 11.85
CA TYR A 31 2.91 -15.17 11.05
C TYR A 31 3.34 -14.72 9.65
N VAL A 32 2.50 -13.91 8.99
CA VAL A 32 2.79 -13.37 7.65
C VAL A 32 4.02 -12.46 7.69
N ILE A 33 4.14 -11.63 8.73
CA ILE A 33 5.33 -10.80 8.96
C ILE A 33 6.57 -11.67 9.18
N GLY A 34 6.44 -12.75 9.96
CA GLY A 34 7.50 -13.72 10.18
C GLY A 34 8.02 -14.32 8.87
N GLN A 35 7.12 -14.77 7.99
CA GLN A 35 7.50 -15.29 6.67
C GLN A 35 8.25 -14.25 5.82
N TYR A 36 7.86 -12.98 5.90
CA TYR A 36 8.55 -11.91 5.20
C TYR A 36 9.96 -11.65 5.77
N CYS A 37 10.10 -11.67 7.10
CA CYS A 37 11.40 -11.55 7.77
C CYS A 37 12.34 -12.72 7.45
N ASP A 38 11.80 -13.93 7.30
CA ASP A 38 12.56 -15.15 7.04
C ASP A 38 12.89 -15.35 5.55
N GLN A 39 12.42 -14.46 4.66
CA GLN A 39 12.72 -14.53 3.24
C GLN A 39 14.23 -14.35 3.00
N SER A 40 14.83 -15.28 2.24
CA SER A 40 16.22 -15.17 1.81
C SER A 40 16.42 -13.98 0.86
N VAL A 41 17.30 -13.06 1.25
CA VAL A 41 17.77 -11.94 0.44
C VAL A 41 19.28 -12.09 0.20
N PRO A 42 19.83 -11.56 -0.90
CA PRO A 42 21.27 -11.55 -1.12
C PRO A 42 22.00 -10.78 -0.02
N ASP A 43 23.04 -11.37 0.55
CA ASP A 43 23.86 -10.76 1.60
C ASP A 43 24.90 -9.75 1.06
N GLY A 44 24.94 -9.53 -0.26
CA GLY A 44 25.92 -8.67 -0.92
C GLY A 44 27.32 -9.30 -1.11
N PHE A 45 27.57 -10.48 -0.55
CA PHE A 45 28.84 -11.22 -0.62
C PHE A 45 28.74 -12.53 -1.40
N GLY A 46 27.60 -12.79 -2.05
CA GLY A 46 27.36 -13.97 -2.88
C GLY A 46 26.64 -15.11 -2.17
N GLY A 47 26.21 -14.90 -0.92
CA GLY A 47 25.33 -15.77 -0.16
C GLY A 47 23.92 -15.21 -0.02
N THR A 48 23.16 -15.80 0.89
CA THR A 48 21.80 -15.36 1.22
C THR A 48 21.62 -15.31 2.73
N GLU A 49 20.95 -14.27 3.21
CA GLU A 49 20.59 -14.11 4.61
C GLU A 49 19.08 -13.88 4.76
N PRO A 50 18.49 -14.13 5.94
CA PRO A 50 17.11 -13.73 6.19
C PRO A 50 16.98 -12.21 6.13
N ARG A 51 15.91 -11.71 5.49
CA ARG A 51 15.64 -10.29 5.31
C ARG A 51 15.75 -9.47 6.59
N ILE A 52 15.23 -10.00 7.70
CA ILE A 52 15.25 -9.32 9.00
C ILE A 52 15.53 -10.34 10.09
N THR A 53 16.72 -10.24 10.70
CA THR A 53 17.07 -10.96 11.93
C THR A 53 17.00 -10.00 13.12
N CYS A 54 16.82 -10.53 14.33
CA CYS A 54 16.83 -9.71 15.53
C CYS A 54 17.49 -10.44 16.69
N ASN A 55 18.42 -9.72 17.32
CA ASN A 55 18.96 -10.04 18.62
C ASN A 55 18.82 -8.78 19.48
N ALA A 56 18.02 -8.82 20.54
CA ALA A 56 17.69 -7.66 21.34
C ALA A 56 17.90 -7.94 22.83
N TYR A 57 18.46 -6.95 23.54
CA TYR A 57 18.65 -6.99 24.99
C TYR A 57 17.84 -5.88 25.65
N LEU A 58 16.96 -6.25 26.58
CA LEU A 58 16.16 -5.31 27.37
C LEU A 58 16.86 -5.04 28.69
N THR A 59 17.57 -3.92 28.79
CA THR A 59 18.40 -3.57 29.96
C THR A 59 17.72 -2.61 30.93
N THR A 60 16.74 -1.83 30.45
CA THR A 60 16.04 -0.80 31.23
C THR A 60 14.53 -0.96 31.14
N GLN A 61 13.83 -0.55 32.20
CA GLN A 61 12.38 -0.55 32.21
C GLN A 61 11.86 0.61 31.36
N ARG A 62 11.14 0.29 30.28
CA ARG A 62 10.47 1.24 29.40
C ARG A 62 8.97 0.96 29.32
N LYS A 63 8.19 1.90 28.80
CA LYS A 63 6.77 1.68 28.55
C LYS A 63 6.63 0.54 27.53
N ALA A 64 5.73 -0.39 27.81
CA ALA A 64 5.53 -1.56 26.96
C ALA A 64 5.15 -1.19 25.52
N TRP A 65 4.38 -0.11 25.34
CA TRP A 65 4.02 0.41 24.01
C TRP A 65 5.24 0.91 23.22
N ASP A 66 6.16 1.62 23.87
CA ASP A 66 7.37 2.13 23.21
C ASP A 66 8.26 0.95 22.76
N VAL A 67 8.41 -0.06 23.61
CA VAL A 67 9.17 -1.28 23.27
C VAL A 67 8.47 -2.03 22.13
N LEU A 68 7.15 -2.20 22.19
CA LEU A 68 6.36 -2.79 21.11
C LEU A 68 6.57 -2.06 19.78
N SER A 69 6.52 -0.73 19.80
CA SER A 69 6.73 0.12 18.63
C SER A 69 8.15 -0.03 18.06
N ASP A 70 9.17 -0.15 18.91
CA ASP A 70 10.56 -0.36 18.48
C ASP A 70 10.75 -1.74 17.81
N PHE A 71 10.13 -2.79 18.36
CA PHE A 71 10.14 -4.11 17.72
C PHE A 71 9.40 -4.10 16.39
N CYS A 72 8.27 -3.39 16.32
CA CYS A 72 7.48 -3.27 15.11
C CYS A 72 8.23 -2.47 14.03
N SER A 73 8.88 -1.36 14.38
CA SER A 73 9.64 -0.55 13.43
C SER A 73 10.80 -1.33 12.81
N ALA A 74 11.48 -2.19 13.59
CA ALA A 74 12.52 -3.08 13.09
C ALA A 74 12.01 -4.07 12.02
N MET A 75 10.73 -4.46 12.08
CA MET A 75 10.08 -5.32 11.08
C MET A 75 9.36 -4.53 9.97
N ARG A 76 9.50 -3.19 9.94
CA ARG A 76 8.72 -2.28 9.10
C ARG A 76 7.22 -2.47 9.28
N CYS A 77 6.77 -2.70 10.50
CA CYS A 77 5.35 -2.78 10.81
C CYS A 77 4.93 -1.77 11.87
N MET A 78 3.62 -1.56 11.97
CA MET A 78 3.00 -0.75 13.00
C MET A 78 1.96 -1.57 13.76
N PRO A 79 1.95 -1.50 15.10
CA PRO A 79 0.90 -2.11 15.90
C PRO A 79 -0.38 -1.27 15.80
N VAL A 80 -1.50 -1.90 15.44
CA VAL A 80 -2.81 -1.26 15.28
C VAL A 80 -3.83 -1.98 16.13
N TRP A 81 -4.63 -1.22 16.88
CA TRP A 81 -5.77 -1.76 17.61
C TRP A 81 -7.03 -1.68 16.74
N ASN A 82 -7.57 -2.82 16.32
CA ASN A 82 -8.77 -2.86 15.46
C ASN A 82 -10.09 -2.88 16.26
N GLY A 83 -10.03 -2.64 17.57
CA GLY A 83 -11.19 -2.65 18.47
C GLY A 83 -11.43 -3.98 19.19
N GLN A 84 -10.94 -5.10 18.65
CA GLN A 84 -11.05 -6.43 19.27
C GLN A 84 -9.68 -7.05 19.58
N THR A 85 -8.72 -6.89 18.68
CA THR A 85 -7.40 -7.50 18.76
C THR A 85 -6.32 -6.49 18.36
N LEU A 86 -5.12 -6.68 18.90
CA LEU A 86 -3.90 -6.04 18.45
C LEU A 86 -3.45 -6.73 17.16
N THR A 87 -3.58 -6.03 16.03
CA THR A 87 -3.09 -6.48 14.73
C THR A 87 -1.83 -5.71 14.33
N PHE A 88 -1.13 -6.22 13.33
CA PHE A 88 0.14 -5.67 12.87
C PHE A 88 0.09 -5.43 11.39
N VAL A 89 0.38 -4.20 10.99
CA VAL A 89 0.36 -3.81 9.59
C VAL A 89 1.77 -3.56 9.14
N GLN A 90 2.23 -4.35 8.17
CA GLN A 90 3.59 -4.27 7.65
C GLN A 90 3.64 -3.47 6.36
N ASP A 91 4.59 -2.56 6.29
CA ASP A 91 4.97 -1.89 5.05
C ASP A 91 5.80 -2.85 4.19
N ARG A 92 5.08 -3.54 3.31
CA ARG A 92 5.61 -4.41 2.26
C ARG A 92 4.89 -4.11 0.96
N PRO A 93 5.49 -4.44 -0.20
CA PRO A 93 4.78 -4.41 -1.47
C PRO A 93 3.51 -5.28 -1.37
N SER A 94 2.36 -4.65 -1.58
CA SER A 94 1.04 -5.26 -1.53
C SER A 94 0.24 -4.81 -2.73
N ASP A 95 -0.70 -5.64 -3.17
CA ASP A 95 -1.64 -5.27 -4.22
C ASP A 95 -2.60 -4.17 -3.74
N LYS A 96 -3.11 -3.37 -4.67
CA LYS A 96 -4.12 -2.36 -4.36
C LYS A 96 -5.41 -3.03 -3.88
N THR A 97 -5.95 -2.55 -2.77
CA THR A 97 -7.23 -3.01 -2.21
C THR A 97 -8.41 -2.35 -2.92
N TRP A 98 -8.28 -1.07 -3.26
CA TRP A 98 -9.36 -0.30 -3.87
C TRP A 98 -8.85 0.84 -4.75
N THR A 99 -9.72 1.38 -5.58
CA THR A 99 -9.45 2.54 -6.44
C THR A 99 -10.48 3.63 -6.20
N TYR A 100 -10.01 4.83 -5.88
CA TYR A 100 -10.80 6.04 -5.76
C TYR A 100 -10.69 6.89 -7.02
N ASN A 101 -11.82 7.36 -7.49
CA ASN A 101 -11.93 8.30 -8.61
C ASN A 101 -13.01 9.35 -8.30
N ARG A 102 -13.13 10.33 -9.19
CA ARG A 102 -14.12 11.42 -9.06
C ARG A 102 -15.56 10.93 -8.84
N SER A 103 -15.89 9.71 -9.25
CA SER A 103 -17.25 9.16 -9.19
C SER A 103 -17.57 8.33 -7.94
N ASN A 104 -16.60 8.10 -7.05
CA ASN A 104 -16.81 7.40 -5.77
C ASN A 104 -16.28 8.16 -4.54
N VAL A 105 -15.89 9.42 -4.74
CA VAL A 105 -15.50 10.37 -3.70
C VAL A 105 -16.57 11.46 -3.60
N VAL A 106 -16.85 11.92 -2.38
CA VAL A 106 -17.80 12.99 -2.11
C VAL A 106 -17.24 14.29 -2.66
N MET A 107 -18.00 14.98 -3.51
CA MET A 107 -17.63 16.31 -4.00
C MET A 107 -17.74 17.34 -2.89
N PRO A 108 -16.64 18.02 -2.51
CA PRO A 108 -16.70 19.21 -1.67
C PRO A 108 -17.20 20.43 -2.45
N ASP A 109 -17.70 21.44 -1.74
CA ASP A 109 -18.29 22.66 -2.32
C ASP A 109 -17.31 23.49 -3.18
N ASP A 110 -16.00 23.33 -2.94
CA ASP A 110 -14.92 23.97 -3.70
C ASP A 110 -14.57 23.25 -5.01
N GLY A 111 -15.23 22.12 -5.30
CA GLY A 111 -15.11 21.39 -6.57
C GLY A 111 -13.85 20.54 -6.74
N ALA A 112 -12.97 20.49 -5.73
CA ALA A 112 -11.70 19.76 -5.75
C ALA A 112 -11.76 18.53 -4.81
N PRO A 113 -12.07 17.31 -5.32
CA PRO A 113 -12.31 16.13 -4.49
C PRO A 113 -11.05 15.56 -3.83
N PHE A 114 -9.87 15.74 -4.45
CA PHE A 114 -8.59 15.27 -3.93
C PHE A 114 -7.70 16.47 -3.57
N ARG A 115 -7.28 16.56 -2.31
CA ARG A 115 -6.34 17.59 -1.85
C ARG A 115 -4.99 16.97 -1.61
N TYR A 116 -3.99 17.41 -2.38
CA TYR A 116 -2.62 16.95 -2.18
C TYR A 116 -1.85 17.91 -1.29
N SER A 117 -1.26 17.37 -0.24
CA SER A 117 -0.28 18.06 0.57
C SER A 117 1.08 17.36 0.44
N PHE A 118 2.14 18.14 0.59
CA PHE A 118 3.51 17.67 0.49
C PHE A 118 4.21 17.99 1.80
N SER A 119 4.99 17.05 2.33
CA SER A 119 5.89 17.39 3.43
C SER A 119 6.88 18.47 2.98
N ALA A 120 7.26 19.36 3.90
CA ALA A 120 8.23 20.41 3.58
C ALA A 120 9.57 19.80 3.16
N LEU A 121 10.26 20.44 2.21
CA LEU A 121 11.55 19.96 1.65
C LEU A 121 12.61 19.65 2.73
N LYS A 122 12.57 20.38 3.85
CA LYS A 122 13.49 20.23 4.99
C LYS A 122 13.24 18.98 5.85
N ASP A 123 12.05 18.39 5.78
CA ASP A 123 11.65 17.23 6.59
C ASP A 123 11.82 15.92 5.80
N ARG A 124 12.49 15.98 4.64
CA ARG A 124 12.72 14.85 3.74
C ARG A 124 14.14 14.32 3.90
N HIS A 125 14.31 13.34 4.76
CA HIS A 125 15.58 12.66 4.96
C HIS A 125 15.85 11.67 3.81
N ASN A 126 16.90 11.91 3.03
CA ASN A 126 17.35 11.06 1.91
C ASN A 126 18.67 10.32 2.21
N ALA A 127 19.19 10.50 3.42
CA ALA A 127 20.34 9.82 3.96
C ALA A 127 19.99 9.39 5.39
N VAL A 128 20.32 8.15 5.72
CA VAL A 128 20.14 7.59 7.06
C VAL A 128 21.50 7.12 7.56
N GLU A 129 21.89 7.60 8.74
CA GLU A 129 23.00 7.00 9.48
C GLU A 129 22.49 5.72 10.14
N VAL A 130 22.94 4.59 9.61
CA VAL A 130 22.62 3.28 10.18
C VAL A 130 23.76 2.89 11.11
N ASN A 131 23.43 2.80 12.40
CA ASN A 131 24.34 2.23 13.38
C ASN A 131 24.08 0.72 13.47
N TRP A 132 25.11 -0.09 13.23
CA TRP A 132 25.03 -1.54 13.34
C TRP A 132 26.24 -2.10 14.08
N ILE A 133 26.12 -3.31 14.60
CA ILE A 133 27.20 -4.00 15.32
C ILE A 133 27.89 -4.91 14.32
N ASP A 134 29.15 -4.62 13.97
CA ASP A 134 29.87 -5.35 12.93
C ASP A 134 30.53 -6.63 13.47
N PRO A 135 30.05 -7.83 13.09
CA PRO A 135 30.66 -9.10 13.51
C PRO A 135 32.09 -9.28 13.01
N ASN A 136 32.45 -8.62 11.91
CA ASN A 136 33.79 -8.67 11.31
C ASN A 136 34.75 -7.66 11.93
N ASN A 137 34.23 -6.61 12.59
CA ASN A 137 34.99 -5.63 13.35
C ASN A 137 34.83 -5.82 14.88
N GLY A 138 34.86 -7.07 15.34
CA GLY A 138 34.91 -7.37 16.77
C GLY A 138 33.67 -7.00 17.57
N TRP A 139 32.50 -6.88 16.93
CA TRP A 139 31.23 -6.45 17.53
C TRP A 139 31.25 -4.99 18.03
N GLU A 140 32.08 -4.14 17.42
CA GLU A 140 32.02 -2.69 17.65
C GLU A 140 30.90 -2.04 16.83
N THR A 141 30.40 -0.90 17.31
CA THR A 141 29.38 -0.11 16.61
C THR A 141 30.00 0.57 15.39
N ALA A 142 29.61 0.14 14.20
CA ALA A 142 29.92 0.81 12.94
C ALA A 142 28.76 1.72 12.54
N THR A 143 29.09 2.91 12.01
CA THR A 143 28.13 3.87 11.48
C THR A 143 28.35 3.98 9.99
N ASP A 144 27.37 3.51 9.21
CA ASP A 144 27.39 3.67 7.76
C ASP A 144 26.31 4.67 7.35
N LEU A 145 26.72 5.68 6.60
CA LEU A 145 25.82 6.62 5.96
C LEU A 145 25.28 5.96 4.69
N VAL A 146 24.01 5.54 4.72
CA VAL A 146 23.33 4.99 3.55
C VAL A 146 22.57 6.11 2.86
N GLU A 147 23.14 6.58 1.75
CA GLU A 147 22.51 7.55 0.85
C GLU A 147 21.86 6.82 -0.34
N ASP A 148 20.59 7.09 -0.62
CA ASP A 148 19.93 6.56 -1.81
C ASP A 148 20.33 7.36 -3.06
N THR A 149 21.49 7.03 -3.61
CA THR A 149 22.09 7.72 -4.75
C THR A 149 21.24 7.57 -6.03
N GLN A 150 20.46 6.49 -6.17
CA GLN A 150 19.57 6.27 -7.32
C GLN A 150 18.28 7.08 -7.21
N ALA A 151 17.69 7.20 -6.01
CA ALA A 151 16.53 8.07 -5.78
C ALA A 151 16.88 9.55 -5.92
N ILE A 152 18.08 9.95 -5.50
CA ILE A 152 18.61 11.32 -5.67
C ILE A 152 18.77 11.64 -7.17
N ALA A 153 19.35 10.73 -7.96
CA ALA A 153 19.63 10.96 -9.38
C ALA A 153 18.39 10.89 -10.29
N ARG A 154 17.41 10.02 -9.99
CA ARG A 154 16.26 9.77 -10.88
C ARG A 154 15.08 10.70 -10.63
N TYR A 155 14.89 11.18 -9.40
CA TYR A 155 13.70 11.95 -9.03
C TYR A 155 14.01 13.32 -8.41
N GLY A 156 15.26 13.58 -8.00
CA GLY A 156 15.59 14.74 -7.17
C GLY A 156 14.84 14.68 -5.84
N GLN A 157 15.49 14.28 -4.74
CA GLN A 157 14.95 14.39 -3.37
C GLN A 157 13.45 13.99 -3.20
N LEU A 158 13.03 12.88 -3.83
CA LEU A 158 11.63 12.46 -3.83
C LEU A 158 11.52 10.95 -3.60
N LEU A 159 11.30 10.58 -2.34
CA LEU A 159 10.65 9.34 -1.95
C LEU A 159 9.47 9.74 -1.05
N GLU A 160 8.27 9.61 -1.61
CA GLU A 160 6.99 9.41 -0.91
C GLU A 160 6.70 10.27 0.34
N THR A 161 6.28 11.51 0.13
CA THR A 161 5.63 12.32 1.18
C THR A 161 4.47 13.17 0.64
N GLN A 162 3.74 12.59 -0.31
CA GLN A 162 2.48 13.16 -0.78
C GLN A 162 1.36 12.56 0.05
N THR A 163 0.66 13.40 0.80
CA THR A 163 -0.58 13.02 1.47
C THR A 163 -1.74 13.48 0.60
N VAL A 164 -2.79 12.69 0.57
CA VAL A 164 -4.01 12.98 -0.18
C VAL A 164 -5.20 12.91 0.75
N ASP A 165 -5.91 14.01 0.85
CA ASP A 165 -7.10 14.15 1.69
C ASP A 165 -8.34 14.17 0.79
N PHE A 166 -9.28 13.27 1.04
CA PHE A 166 -10.54 13.16 0.32
C PHE A 166 -11.61 12.52 1.22
N SER A 167 -12.88 12.76 0.90
CA SER A 167 -14.01 12.26 1.70
C SER A 167 -14.77 11.16 0.95
N VAL A 168 -15.08 10.08 1.63
CA VAL A 168 -15.78 8.92 1.07
C VAL A 168 -17.12 8.71 1.76
N GLY A 169 -18.11 8.23 1.00
CA GLY A 169 -19.39 7.79 1.56
C GLY A 169 -19.29 6.42 2.24
N ALA A 170 -20.42 5.74 2.41
CA ALA A 170 -20.48 4.40 3.02
C ALA A 170 -19.62 3.33 2.28
N GLU A 171 -19.29 3.55 1.01
CA GLU A 171 -18.42 2.67 0.21
C GLU A 171 -16.96 2.66 0.71
N GLY A 172 -16.50 3.71 1.41
CA GLY A 172 -15.13 3.79 1.91
C GLY A 172 -14.92 3.21 3.31
N LEU A 173 -15.98 2.69 3.95
CA LEU A 173 -15.94 2.13 5.32
C LEU A 173 -15.21 0.77 5.41
N ARG A 174 -14.63 0.31 4.30
CA ARG A 174 -13.97 -1.00 4.18
C ARG A 174 -12.47 -0.96 4.43
N HIS A 175 -11.86 0.22 4.49
CA HIS A 175 -10.42 0.33 4.64
C HIS A 175 -9.96 0.12 6.07
N VAL A 176 -8.89 -0.66 6.19
CA VAL A 176 -8.11 -0.77 7.43
C VAL A 176 -6.79 -0.03 7.25
N PRO A 177 -6.21 0.54 8.33
CA PRO A 177 -4.88 1.14 8.26
C PRO A 177 -3.88 0.23 7.56
N GLY A 178 -3.10 0.81 6.65
CA GLY A 178 -2.11 0.16 5.81
C GLY A 178 -2.61 -0.53 4.54
N ASP A 179 -3.90 -0.44 4.22
CA ASP A 179 -4.40 -0.76 2.88
C ASP A 179 -3.75 0.15 1.84
N VAL A 180 -3.47 -0.43 0.66
CA VAL A 180 -2.98 0.33 -0.49
C VAL A 180 -4.18 0.72 -1.35
N ILE A 181 -4.40 2.00 -1.53
CA ILE A 181 -5.45 2.57 -2.36
C ILE A 181 -4.85 3.24 -3.59
N GLU A 182 -5.52 3.11 -4.73
CA GLU A 182 -5.15 3.83 -5.95
C GLU A 182 -6.03 5.08 -6.09
N ILE A 183 -5.43 6.21 -6.44
CA ILE A 183 -6.17 7.44 -6.74
C ILE A 183 -6.06 7.78 -8.22
N CYS A 184 -7.22 7.83 -8.86
CA CYS A 184 -7.40 8.21 -10.24
C CYS A 184 -8.03 9.60 -10.28
N ASP A 185 -7.17 10.59 -10.41
CA ASP A 185 -7.53 11.99 -10.45
C ASP A 185 -7.39 12.53 -11.87
N ASP A 186 -8.52 12.81 -12.51
CA ASP A 186 -8.59 13.32 -13.88
C ASP A 186 -7.91 14.69 -14.01
N ASP A 187 -7.97 15.53 -12.96
CA ASP A 187 -7.37 16.88 -12.97
C ASP A 187 -5.83 16.76 -12.91
N TYR A 188 -5.32 15.78 -12.17
CA TYR A 188 -3.89 15.48 -12.12
C TYR A 188 -3.39 14.76 -13.39
N ALA A 189 -4.19 13.85 -13.94
CA ALA A 189 -3.89 13.09 -15.15
C ALA A 189 -3.97 13.95 -16.42
N GLY A 190 -4.77 15.03 -16.40
CA GLY A 190 -5.09 15.87 -17.55
C GLY A 190 -5.98 15.18 -18.60
N ILE A 191 -6.49 13.99 -18.28
CA ILE A 191 -7.36 13.18 -19.14
C ILE A 191 -8.38 12.43 -18.26
N SER A 192 -9.49 12.03 -18.86
CA SER A 192 -10.51 11.19 -18.22
C SER A 192 -9.96 9.77 -18.00
N THR A 193 -9.68 9.43 -16.74
CA THR A 193 -9.05 8.16 -16.31
C THR A 193 -9.96 7.29 -15.47
N GLY A 194 -11.12 7.76 -15.03
CA GLY A 194 -12.06 6.93 -14.30
C GLY A 194 -13.50 7.42 -14.36
N GLY A 195 -14.42 6.53 -14.05
CA GLY A 195 -15.85 6.85 -14.08
C GLY A 195 -16.73 5.73 -13.57
N ARG A 196 -17.98 5.72 -14.04
CA ARG A 196 -19.00 4.70 -13.77
C ARG A 196 -19.46 4.02 -15.06
N VAL A 197 -19.71 2.73 -15.00
CA VAL A 197 -20.24 1.97 -16.12
C VAL A 197 -21.74 2.21 -16.21
N LEU A 198 -22.24 2.70 -17.33
CA LEU A 198 -23.68 2.93 -17.56
C LEU A 198 -24.41 1.67 -18.01
N ALA A 199 -23.76 0.83 -18.81
CA ALA A 199 -24.35 -0.41 -19.32
C ALA A 199 -23.28 -1.48 -19.55
N VAL A 200 -23.64 -2.74 -19.30
CA VAL A 200 -22.76 -3.90 -19.50
C VAL A 200 -23.44 -4.86 -20.47
N ASN A 201 -22.75 -5.21 -21.57
CA ASN A 201 -23.18 -6.26 -22.48
C ASN A 201 -22.15 -7.38 -22.50
N SER A 202 -22.39 -8.42 -21.69
CA SER A 202 -21.46 -9.56 -21.55
C SER A 202 -21.37 -10.44 -22.81
N GLN A 203 -22.41 -10.47 -23.65
CA GLN A 203 -22.40 -11.26 -24.90
C GLN A 203 -21.44 -10.67 -25.93
N THR A 204 -21.45 -9.33 -26.08
CA THR A 204 -20.59 -8.61 -27.03
C THR A 204 -19.28 -8.12 -26.40
N ARG A 205 -19.14 -8.29 -25.08
CA ARG A 205 -18.02 -7.78 -24.25
C ARG A 205 -17.84 -6.27 -24.39
N THR A 206 -18.97 -5.55 -24.40
CA THR A 206 -19.00 -4.10 -24.57
C THR A 206 -19.48 -3.46 -23.27
N LEU A 207 -18.75 -2.43 -22.83
CA LEU A 207 -19.10 -1.58 -21.70
C LEU A 207 -19.45 -0.19 -22.24
N THR A 208 -20.53 0.40 -21.76
CA THR A 208 -20.86 1.81 -22.01
C THR A 208 -20.43 2.60 -20.79
N LEU A 209 -19.55 3.58 -20.98
CA LEU A 209 -19.03 4.42 -19.90
C LEU A 209 -19.85 5.70 -19.76
N ASP A 210 -19.77 6.33 -18.59
CA ASP A 210 -20.41 7.62 -18.27
C ASP A 210 -19.77 8.83 -18.96
N ARG A 211 -18.58 8.66 -19.52
CA ARG A 211 -17.79 9.71 -20.16
C ARG A 211 -16.90 9.15 -21.25
N GLU A 212 -16.48 10.03 -22.15
CA GLU A 212 -15.59 9.68 -23.24
C GLU A 212 -14.17 9.35 -22.73
N ILE A 213 -13.55 8.37 -23.38
CA ILE A 213 -12.15 8.01 -23.18
C ILE A 213 -11.40 8.05 -24.51
N THR A 214 -10.12 8.39 -24.43
CA THR A 214 -9.22 8.39 -25.58
C THR A 214 -8.18 7.29 -25.41
N LEU A 215 -8.04 6.43 -26.42
CA LEU A 215 -6.99 5.42 -26.43
C LEU A 215 -5.65 6.02 -26.88
N PRO A 216 -4.52 5.52 -26.35
CA PRO A 216 -3.21 5.97 -26.76
C PRO A 216 -2.91 5.45 -28.18
N SER A 217 -2.14 6.23 -28.95
CA SER A 217 -1.72 5.85 -30.31
C SER A 217 -0.74 4.67 -30.34
N SER A 218 -0.14 4.33 -29.19
CA SER A 218 0.75 3.17 -29.04
C SER A 218 0.66 2.60 -27.61
N GLY A 219 0.85 1.28 -27.50
CA GLY A 219 0.76 0.53 -26.25
C GLY A 219 -0.64 0.01 -25.93
N THR A 220 -0.71 -0.95 -25.01
CA THR A 220 -1.97 -1.58 -24.61
C THR A 220 -2.64 -0.77 -23.50
N ALA A 221 -3.89 -0.36 -23.72
CA ALA A 221 -4.72 0.22 -22.68
C ALA A 221 -5.46 -0.88 -21.92
N LEU A 222 -5.45 -0.79 -20.59
CA LEU A 222 -6.24 -1.68 -19.73
C LEU A 222 -7.38 -0.87 -19.10
N ILE A 223 -8.51 -1.50 -18.85
CA ILE A 223 -9.57 -0.96 -18.02
C ILE A 223 -9.68 -1.82 -16.76
N SER A 224 -9.55 -1.20 -15.59
CA SER A 224 -9.73 -1.82 -14.29
C SER A 224 -11.19 -1.69 -13.88
N LEU A 225 -11.79 -2.81 -13.51
CA LEU A 225 -13.19 -2.94 -13.10
C LEU A 225 -13.25 -3.65 -11.75
N VAL A 226 -14.27 -3.41 -10.96
CA VAL A 226 -14.48 -4.13 -9.70
C VAL A 226 -15.34 -5.37 -9.97
N ASP A 227 -14.84 -6.55 -9.63
CA ASP A 227 -15.60 -7.81 -9.76
C ASP A 227 -16.68 -7.95 -8.68
N GLY A 228 -17.51 -8.99 -8.78
CA GLY A 228 -18.57 -9.28 -7.81
C GLY A 228 -18.08 -9.59 -6.39
N SER A 229 -16.77 -9.85 -6.22
CA SER A 229 -16.12 -10.05 -4.91
C SER A 229 -15.58 -8.73 -4.34
N GLY A 230 -15.67 -7.63 -5.09
CA GLY A 230 -15.14 -6.33 -4.67
C GLY A 230 -13.66 -6.12 -5.01
N ASN A 231 -13.04 -7.00 -5.80
CA ASN A 231 -11.63 -6.89 -6.15
C ASN A 231 -11.44 -6.15 -7.48
N PRO A 232 -10.41 -5.30 -7.60
CA PRO A 232 -10.08 -4.65 -8.86
C PRO A 232 -9.43 -5.63 -9.84
N VAL A 233 -10.05 -5.83 -11.00
CA VAL A 233 -9.59 -6.69 -12.11
C VAL A 233 -9.32 -5.84 -13.34
N SER A 234 -8.09 -5.87 -13.85
CA SER A 234 -7.71 -5.20 -15.10
C SER A 234 -7.95 -6.09 -16.31
N VAL A 235 -8.60 -5.56 -17.34
CA VAL A 235 -8.86 -6.23 -18.62
C VAL A 235 -8.42 -5.37 -19.79
N GLU A 236 -7.91 -6.00 -20.84
CA GLU A 236 -7.44 -5.28 -22.03
C GLU A 236 -8.59 -4.65 -22.82
N VAL A 237 -8.40 -3.39 -23.22
CA VAL A 237 -9.30 -2.66 -24.12
C VAL A 237 -8.93 -2.98 -25.58
N GLN A 238 -9.87 -3.56 -26.32
CA GLN A 238 -9.67 -3.94 -27.72
C GLN A 238 -10.01 -2.80 -28.69
N SER A 239 -11.09 -2.07 -28.42
CA SER A 239 -11.52 -0.95 -29.25
C SER A 239 -12.46 -0.03 -28.48
N VAL A 240 -12.48 1.25 -28.87
CA VAL A 240 -13.45 2.22 -28.38
C VAL A 240 -14.26 2.76 -29.57
N THR A 241 -15.57 2.85 -29.41
CA THR A 241 -16.50 3.41 -30.40
C THR A 241 -17.22 4.60 -29.79
N ASP A 242 -17.30 5.70 -30.54
CA ASP A 242 -17.94 6.96 -30.10
C ASP A 242 -17.37 7.52 -28.79
N GLY A 243 -16.13 7.16 -28.43
CA GLY A 243 -15.49 7.56 -27.16
C GLY A 243 -16.05 6.87 -25.90
N VAL A 244 -17.29 6.35 -25.92
CA VAL A 244 -18.00 5.85 -24.72
C VAL A 244 -18.25 4.35 -24.71
N LYS A 245 -18.23 3.67 -25.87
CA LYS A 245 -18.44 2.21 -25.94
C LYS A 245 -17.11 1.50 -26.04
N VAL A 246 -16.76 0.76 -25.00
CA VAL A 246 -15.47 0.10 -24.87
C VAL A 246 -15.63 -1.40 -25.01
N LYS A 247 -14.99 -1.98 -26.02
CA LYS A 247 -14.93 -3.43 -26.17
C LYS A 247 -13.73 -3.97 -25.42
N VAL A 248 -13.95 -4.91 -24.52
CA VAL A 248 -12.93 -5.51 -23.66
C VAL A 248 -12.67 -6.96 -24.00
N SER A 249 -11.47 -7.44 -23.67
CA SER A 249 -11.06 -8.84 -23.85
C SER A 249 -12.01 -9.82 -23.14
N ARG A 250 -12.41 -9.50 -21.90
CA ARG A 250 -13.42 -10.20 -21.10
C ARG A 250 -14.15 -9.22 -20.18
N VAL A 251 -15.39 -9.52 -19.85
CA VAL A 251 -16.12 -8.84 -18.77
C VAL A 251 -15.95 -9.68 -17.50
N PRO A 252 -15.33 -9.15 -16.42
CA PRO A 252 -15.24 -9.86 -15.16
C PRO A 252 -16.62 -10.19 -14.57
N ASP A 253 -16.72 -11.30 -13.85
CA ASP A 253 -17.98 -11.72 -13.23
C ASP A 253 -18.41 -10.72 -12.14
N GLY A 254 -19.70 -10.37 -12.14
CA GLY A 254 -20.28 -9.44 -11.16
C GLY A 254 -20.11 -7.95 -11.49
N VAL A 255 -19.48 -7.60 -12.61
CA VAL A 255 -19.52 -6.21 -13.12
C VAL A 255 -20.95 -5.87 -13.55
N ALA A 256 -21.52 -4.86 -12.91
CA ALA A 256 -22.88 -4.39 -13.14
C ALA A 256 -22.91 -2.92 -13.58
N GLU A 257 -24.10 -2.44 -13.95
CA GLU A 257 -24.35 -1.00 -14.09
C GLU A 257 -23.98 -0.27 -12.79
N TYR A 258 -23.44 0.94 -12.95
CA TYR A 258 -22.85 1.78 -11.89
C TYR A 258 -21.57 1.23 -11.23
N SER A 259 -20.98 0.16 -11.77
CA SER A 259 -19.64 -0.27 -11.34
C SER A 259 -18.60 0.81 -11.61
N VAL A 260 -17.60 0.91 -10.74
CA VAL A 260 -16.47 1.81 -10.92
C VAL A 260 -15.55 1.23 -12.00
N TRP A 261 -15.11 2.09 -12.93
CA TRP A 261 -14.07 1.76 -13.88
C TRP A 261 -12.92 2.77 -13.85
N GLU A 262 -11.75 2.30 -14.27
CA GLU A 262 -10.52 3.08 -14.38
C GLU A 262 -9.80 2.69 -15.66
N LEU A 263 -9.31 3.66 -16.42
CA LEU A 263 -8.46 3.47 -17.58
C LEU A 263 -6.99 3.55 -17.19
N LYS A 264 -6.27 2.45 -17.36
CA LYS A 264 -4.82 2.36 -17.16
C LYS A 264 -4.14 2.49 -18.52
N LEU A 265 -3.44 3.60 -18.70
CA LEU A 265 -2.63 3.88 -19.88
C LEU A 265 -1.15 3.61 -19.60
N PRO A 266 -0.38 3.13 -20.59
CA PRO A 266 1.05 2.88 -20.42
C PRO A 266 1.86 4.16 -20.14
N THR A 267 1.34 5.32 -20.54
CA THR A 267 1.94 6.63 -20.31
C THR A 267 1.54 7.27 -18.97
N LEU A 268 0.50 6.75 -18.31
CA LEU A 268 -0.01 7.29 -17.06
C LEU A 268 0.63 6.55 -15.88
N ARG A 269 1.29 7.29 -14.98
CA ARG A 269 1.83 6.71 -13.76
C ARG A 269 0.70 6.49 -12.75
N GLN A 270 0.55 5.26 -12.29
CA GLN A 270 -0.36 4.90 -11.22
C GLN A 270 0.05 5.58 -9.91
N ARG A 271 -0.93 6.09 -9.16
CA ARG A 271 -0.70 6.74 -7.87
C ARG A 271 -1.32 5.89 -6.78
N LEU A 272 -0.46 5.13 -6.11
CA LEU A 272 -0.79 4.31 -4.96
C LEU A 272 -0.46 5.06 -3.69
N PHE A 273 -1.38 5.04 -2.74
CA PHE A 273 -1.24 5.61 -1.41
C PHE A 273 -1.54 4.54 -0.37
N ARG A 274 -0.90 4.63 0.78
CA ARG A 274 -1.18 3.75 1.92
C ARG A 274 -1.89 4.57 3.00
N CYS A 275 -2.99 4.04 3.55
CA CYS A 275 -3.74 4.70 4.62
C CYS A 275 -3.23 4.38 6.03
#